data_AF-A0A8C6B7P9-F1
#
_entry.id   AF-A0A8C6B7P9-F1
#
_cell.length_a   1.000
_cell.length_b   1.000
_cell.length_c   1.000
_cell.angle_alpha   90.00
_cell.angle_beta   90.00
_cell.angle_gamma   90.00
#
_symmetry.space_group_name_H-M   'P 1'
#
loop_
_entity.id
_entity.type
_entity.pdbx_description
1 polymer ?
#
loop_
_entity_poly.entity_id
_entity_poly.type
_entity_poly.pdbx_seq_one_letter_code
_entity_poly.pdbx_strand_id
1 'polypeptide(L)'
;MAAGCLLALTLTLFQSLLIGPSSEEPFPSAVTIKSWVDKMQEDLVTLAKTASGVNQLVDIYEKYQDLYTVEPNNARQLVEIAARDIEKLLSNRSKALVVRHSQNHLYTSMTMIFPNSCINLDLH
;
A
#
# COMPACT_ATOMS: atom_id res chain seq x y z
N MET A 1 -70.98 -35.61 4.08
CA MET A 1 -69.53 -35.82 3.82
C MET A 1 -69.06 -35.34 2.44
N ALA A 2 -69.94 -35.21 1.43
CA ALA A 2 -69.53 -34.84 0.06
C ALA A 2 -69.16 -33.36 -0.15
N ALA A 3 -69.80 -32.43 0.57
CA ALA A 3 -69.59 -30.98 0.36
C ALA A 3 -68.18 -30.50 0.77
N GLY A 4 -67.59 -31.09 1.82
CA GLY A 4 -66.22 -30.77 2.25
C GLY A 4 -65.16 -31.22 1.25
N CYS A 5 -65.37 -32.34 0.57
CA CYS A 5 -64.48 -32.84 -0.47
C CYS A 5 -64.47 -31.92 -1.70
N LEU A 6 -65.63 -31.40 -2.11
CA LEU A 6 -65.72 -30.46 -3.22
C LEU A 6 -64.97 -29.16 -2.92
N LEU A 7 -65.09 -28.63 -1.70
CA LEU A 7 -64.35 -27.42 -1.28
C LEU A 7 -62.83 -27.63 -1.21
N ALA A 8 -62.39 -28.80 -0.77
CA ALA A 8 -60.97 -29.14 -0.78
C ALA A 8 -60.43 -29.25 -2.22
N LEU A 9 -61.19 -29.88 -3.12
CA LEU A 9 -60.82 -30.01 -4.52
C LEU A 9 -60.73 -28.65 -5.23
N THR A 10 -61.70 -27.74 -5.01
CA THR A 10 -61.64 -26.40 -5.60
C THR A 10 -60.47 -25.58 -5.05
N LEU A 11 -60.18 -25.69 -3.75
CA LEU A 11 -59.05 -24.98 -3.13
C LEU A 11 -57.70 -25.49 -3.66
N THR A 12 -57.53 -26.80 -3.80
CA THR A 12 -56.30 -27.39 -4.35
C THR A 12 -56.08 -27.00 -5.81
N LEU A 13 -57.13 -27.05 -6.65
CA LEU A 13 -57.08 -26.59 -8.05
C LEU A 13 -56.74 -25.11 -8.16
N PHE A 14 -57.30 -24.28 -7.27
CA PHE A 14 -57.00 -22.84 -7.23
C PHE A 14 -55.56 -22.56 -6.82
N GLN A 15 -55.01 -23.33 -5.88
CA GLN A 15 -53.60 -23.25 -5.51
C GLN A 15 -52.67 -23.70 -6.64
N SER A 16 -53.03 -24.75 -7.38
CA SER A 16 -52.29 -25.18 -8.58
C SER A 16 -52.37 -24.18 -9.73
N LEU A 17 -53.42 -23.34 -9.79
CA LEU A 17 -53.55 -22.28 -10.79
C LEU A 17 -52.72 -21.03 -10.41
N LEU A 18 -52.57 -20.75 -9.11
CA LEU A 18 -51.75 -19.65 -8.59
C LEU A 18 -50.24 -19.99 -8.58
N ILE A 19 -49.91 -21.26 -8.42
CA ILE A 19 -48.54 -21.76 -8.56
C ILE A 19 -48.32 -22.02 -10.06
N GLY A 20 -47.93 -20.97 -10.78
CA GLY A 20 -47.37 -21.13 -12.12
C GLY A 20 -46.22 -22.15 -12.06
N PRO A 21 -45.94 -22.89 -13.17
CA PRO A 21 -44.82 -23.82 -13.19
C PRO A 21 -43.59 -23.07 -12.68
N SER A 22 -42.99 -23.55 -11.58
CA SER A 22 -41.72 -23.04 -11.11
C SER A 22 -40.77 -23.24 -12.29
N SER A 23 -40.48 -22.14 -12.99
CA SER A 23 -39.57 -22.17 -14.11
C SER A 23 -38.23 -22.55 -13.51
N GLU A 24 -37.78 -23.78 -13.76
CA GLU A 24 -36.36 -24.07 -13.81
C GLU A 24 -35.79 -23.15 -14.88
N GLU A 25 -35.35 -21.98 -14.44
CA GLU A 25 -34.81 -20.96 -15.32
C GLU A 25 -33.56 -21.56 -15.97
N PRO A 26 -33.55 -21.78 -17.30
CA PRO A 26 -32.40 -22.38 -17.96
C PRO A 26 -31.15 -21.55 -17.67
N PHE A 27 -30.03 -22.22 -17.38
CA PHE A 27 -28.79 -21.52 -17.08
C PHE A 27 -28.49 -20.47 -18.18
N PRO A 28 -28.22 -19.21 -17.80
CA PRO A 28 -28.13 -18.13 -18.76
C PRO A 28 -27.05 -18.41 -19.80
N SER A 29 -27.34 -18.00 -21.04
CA SER A 29 -26.38 -18.17 -22.14
C SER A 29 -25.08 -17.41 -21.84
N ALA A 30 -23.97 -17.88 -22.41
CA ALA A 30 -22.66 -17.23 -22.24
C ALA A 30 -22.69 -15.73 -22.61
N VAL A 31 -23.55 -15.33 -23.56
CA VAL A 31 -23.73 -13.94 -23.98
C VAL A 31 -24.40 -13.11 -22.87
N THR A 32 -25.42 -13.67 -22.22
CA THR A 32 -26.11 -13.05 -21.09
C THR A 32 -25.15 -12.85 -19.92
N ILE A 33 -24.38 -13.88 -19.58
CA ILE A 33 -23.39 -13.82 -18.48
C ILE A 33 -22.33 -12.74 -18.79
N LYS A 34 -21.82 -12.71 -20.03
CA LYS A 34 -20.84 -11.68 -20.43
C LYS A 34 -21.41 -10.27 -20.26
N SER A 35 -22.65 -10.03 -20.70
CA SER A 35 -23.28 -8.70 -20.54
C SER A 35 -23.46 -8.29 -19.07
N TRP A 36 -23.71 -9.25 -18.18
CA TRP A 36 -23.82 -8.98 -16.74
C TRP A 36 -22.46 -8.62 -16.14
N VAL A 37 -21.41 -9.34 -16.52
CA VAL A 37 -20.04 -9.05 -16.09
C VAL A 37 -19.59 -7.68 -16.60
N ASP A 38 -19.82 -7.36 -17.87
CA ASP A 38 -19.46 -6.07 -18.46
C ASP A 38 -20.17 -4.91 -17.72
N LYS A 39 -21.47 -5.07 -17.43
CA LYS A 39 -22.25 -4.08 -16.67
C LYS A 39 -21.76 -3.93 -15.23
N MET A 40 -21.49 -5.04 -14.53
CA MET A 40 -20.97 -4.99 -13.16
C MET A 40 -19.58 -4.34 -13.11
N GLN A 41 -18.73 -4.60 -14.10
CA GLN A 41 -17.43 -3.97 -14.22
C GLN A 41 -17.58 -2.45 -14.43
N GLU A 42 -18.46 -2.03 -15.34
CA GLU A 42 -18.74 -0.62 -15.58
C GLU A 42 -19.25 0.07 -14.32
N ASP A 43 -20.21 -0.53 -13.61
CA ASP A 43 -20.79 0.01 -12.39
C ASP A 43 -19.75 0.15 -11.27
N LEU A 44 -18.93 -0.89 -11.05
CA LEU A 44 -17.88 -0.86 -10.01
C LEU A 44 -16.77 0.14 -10.34
N VAL A 45 -16.32 0.21 -11.59
CA VAL A 45 -15.30 1.17 -12.01
C VAL A 45 -15.84 2.60 -11.93
N THR A 46 -17.10 2.81 -12.30
CA THR A 46 -17.75 4.13 -12.21
C THR A 46 -17.93 4.56 -10.76
N LEU A 47 -18.35 3.64 -9.88
CA LEU A 47 -18.43 3.90 -8.45
C LEU A 47 -17.07 4.22 -7.86
N ALA A 48 -16.04 3.43 -8.18
CA ALA A 48 -14.68 3.67 -7.71
C ALA A 48 -14.16 5.03 -8.18
N LYS A 49 -14.32 5.38 -9.46
CA LYS A 49 -13.92 6.70 -9.99
C LYS A 49 -14.64 7.86 -9.32
N THR A 50 -15.94 7.70 -9.05
CA THR A 50 -16.77 8.74 -8.43
C THR A 50 -16.44 8.90 -6.95
N ALA A 51 -16.36 7.80 -6.21
CA ALA A 51 -16.09 7.79 -4.78
C ALA A 51 -14.63 8.15 -4.45
N SER A 52 -13.67 7.71 -5.27
CA SER A 52 -12.25 8.08 -5.09
C SER A 52 -11.96 9.52 -5.49
N GLY A 53 -12.79 10.13 -6.35
CA GLY A 53 -12.58 11.50 -6.81
C GLY A 53 -11.27 11.68 -7.59
N VAL A 54 -10.72 10.62 -8.22
CA VAL A 54 -9.43 10.67 -8.93
C VAL A 54 -9.38 11.80 -9.96
N ASN A 55 -10.48 12.06 -10.68
CA ASN A 55 -10.55 13.16 -11.62
C ASN A 55 -10.43 14.52 -10.93
N GLN A 56 -11.06 14.70 -9.76
CA GLN A 56 -10.94 15.93 -8.98
C GLN A 56 -9.50 16.14 -8.50
N LEU A 57 -8.79 15.07 -8.14
CA LEU A 57 -7.39 15.15 -7.77
C LEU A 57 -6.51 15.61 -8.94
N VAL A 58 -6.72 15.03 -10.13
CA VAL A 58 -6.03 15.46 -11.36
C VAL A 58 -6.31 16.94 -11.63
N ASP A 59 -7.57 17.37 -11.57
CA ASP A 59 -7.97 18.76 -11.80
C ASP A 59 -7.30 19.73 -10.80
N ILE A 60 -7.16 19.34 -9.53
CA ILE A 60 -6.47 20.16 -8.51
C ILE A 60 -4.99 20.30 -8.83
N TYR A 61 -4.31 19.22 -9.22
CA TYR A 61 -2.89 19.28 -9.60
C TYR A 61 -2.68 20.15 -10.84
N GLU A 62 -3.55 20.06 -11.85
CA GLU A 62 -3.47 20.89 -13.05
C GLU A 62 -3.78 22.36 -12.73
N LYS A 63 -4.80 22.63 -11.89
CA LYS A 63 -5.23 23.98 -11.55
C LYS A 63 -4.19 24.78 -10.76
N TYR A 64 -3.49 24.14 -9.84
CA TYR A 64 -2.51 24.78 -8.95
C TYR A 64 -1.07 24.50 -9.35
N GLN A 65 -0.82 24.34 -10.66
CA GLN A 65 0.51 24.06 -11.20
C GLN A 65 1.52 25.18 -10.90
N ASP A 66 1.06 26.41 -10.66
CA ASP A 66 1.90 27.55 -10.28
C ASP A 66 2.44 27.44 -8.84
N LEU A 67 1.83 26.61 -7.99
CA LEU A 67 2.25 26.42 -6.59
C LEU A 67 3.41 25.43 -6.43
N TYR A 68 3.78 24.71 -7.50
CA TYR A 68 4.86 23.73 -7.46
C TYR A 68 5.62 23.68 -8.79
N THR A 69 6.81 23.09 -8.77
CA THR A 69 7.57 22.83 -9.99
C THR A 69 7.83 21.33 -10.10
N VAL A 70 7.73 20.80 -11.32
CA VAL A 70 8.04 19.41 -11.61
C VAL A 70 9.49 19.36 -12.12
N GLU A 71 10.41 19.05 -11.22
CA GLU A 71 11.82 18.91 -11.57
C GLU A 71 12.13 17.50 -12.10
N PRO A 72 13.02 17.38 -13.10
CA PRO A 72 13.39 16.10 -13.66
C PRO A 72 14.27 15.30 -12.69
N ASN A 73 13.97 14.01 -12.53
CA ASN A 73 14.85 13.09 -11.83
C ASN A 73 16.04 12.68 -12.72
N ASN A 74 17.15 13.41 -12.63
CA ASN A 74 18.41 13.02 -13.26
C ASN A 74 19.11 11.92 -12.43
N ALA A 75 18.77 10.66 -12.74
CA ALA A 75 19.29 9.49 -12.03
C ALA A 75 20.83 9.45 -11.96
N ARG A 76 21.53 9.89 -13.01
CA ARG A 76 23.00 9.92 -13.02
C ARG A 76 23.53 10.90 -11.97
N GLN A 77 22.96 12.09 -11.93
CA GLN A 77 23.34 13.12 -10.97
C GLN A 77 23.01 12.71 -9.54
N LEU A 78 21.83 12.10 -9.30
CA LEU A 78 21.45 11.61 -7.97
C LEU A 78 22.42 10.52 -7.47
N VAL A 79 22.78 9.58 -8.33
CA VAL A 79 23.76 8.53 -7.99
C VAL A 79 25.13 9.13 -7.72
N GLU A 80 25.57 10.10 -8.52
CA GLU A 80 26.85 10.78 -8.32
C GLU A 80 26.90 11.56 -7.00
N ILE A 81 25.81 12.25 -6.63
CA ILE A 81 25.68 12.96 -5.35
C ILE A 81 25.75 11.94 -4.20
N ALA A 82 24.92 10.90 -4.26
CA ALA A 82 24.88 9.88 -3.20
C ALA A 82 26.23 9.16 -3.04
N ALA A 83 26.90 8.82 -4.15
CA ALA A 83 28.23 8.20 -4.12
C ALA A 83 29.27 9.12 -3.46
N ARG A 84 29.27 10.42 -3.78
CA ARG A 84 30.16 11.40 -3.14
C ARG A 84 29.89 11.54 -1.65
N ASP A 85 28.64 11.56 -1.23
CA ASP A 85 28.28 11.65 0.19
C ASP A 85 28.70 10.41 0.96
N ILE A 86 28.56 9.22 0.37
CA ILE A 86 29.06 7.96 0.94
C ILE A 86 30.58 8.01 1.07
N GLU A 87 31.30 8.42 0.03
CA GLU A 87 32.76 8.53 0.07
C GLU A 87 33.22 9.49 1.19
N LYS A 88 32.58 10.65 1.30
CA LYS A 88 32.87 11.63 2.35
C LYS A 88 32.58 11.06 3.74
N LEU A 89 31.46 10.37 3.91
CA LEU A 89 31.10 9.73 5.18
C LEU A 89 32.14 8.67 5.57
N LEU A 90 32.54 7.81 4.64
CA LEU A 90 33.52 6.75 4.86
C LEU A 90 34.91 7.33 5.17
N SER A 91 35.34 8.36 4.44
CA SER A 91 36.59 9.08 4.70
C SER A 91 36.62 9.69 6.11
N ASN A 92 35.54 10.35 6.53
CA ASN A 92 35.44 10.93 7.86
C ASN A 92 35.48 9.86 8.96
N ARG A 93 34.77 8.74 8.77
CA ARG A 93 34.81 7.61 9.71
C ARG A 93 36.20 6.99 9.81
N SER A 94 36.88 6.80 8.68
CA SER A 94 38.26 6.31 8.64
C SER A 94 39.22 7.22 9.42
N LYS A 95 39.16 8.53 9.16
CA LYS A 95 39.97 9.53 9.90
C LYS A 95 39.72 9.47 11.41
N ALA A 96 38.45 9.39 11.82
CA ALA A 96 38.09 9.30 13.24
C ALA A 96 38.65 8.02 13.90
N LEU A 97 38.65 6.89 13.19
CA LEU A 97 39.24 5.63 13.68
C LEU A 97 40.76 5.74 13.83
N VAL A 98 41.44 6.37 12.88
CA VAL A 98 42.89 6.59 12.96
C VAL A 98 43.25 7.47 14.15
N VAL A 99 42.54 8.58 14.35
CA VAL A 99 42.76 9.48 15.50
C VAL A 99 42.51 8.75 16.81
N ARG A 100 41.43 7.97 16.92
CA ARG A 100 41.16 7.19 18.12
C ARG A 100 42.27 6.17 18.38
N HIS A 101 42.75 5.49 17.33
CA HIS A 101 43.79 4.48 17.46
C HIS A 101 45.14 5.09 17.87
N SER A 102 45.55 6.22 17.27
CA SER A 102 46.78 6.91 17.65
C SER A 102 46.70 7.45 19.08
N GLN A 103 45.56 8.03 19.47
CA GLN A 103 45.33 8.47 20.84
C GLN A 103 45.44 7.30 21.82
N ASN A 104 44.79 6.16 21.53
CA ASN A 104 44.85 4.96 22.39
C ASN A 104 46.27 4.38 22.50
N HIS A 105 47.05 4.40 21.41
CA HIS A 105 48.46 3.99 21.44
C HIS A 105 49.31 4.88 22.35
N LEU A 106 49.08 6.20 22.32
CA LEU A 106 49.77 7.14 23.21
C LEU A 106 49.38 6.92 24.68
N TYR A 107 48.09 6.70 24.97
CA TYR A 107 47.63 6.36 26.31
C TYR A 107 48.19 5.01 26.79
N THR A 108 48.21 3.99 25.94
CA THR A 108 48.74 2.64 26.28
C THR A 108 50.25 2.66 26.50
N SER A 109 51.01 3.41 25.70
CA SER A 109 52.43 3.61 25.95
C SER A 109 52.67 4.40 27.25
N MET A 110 51.84 5.41 27.53
CA MET A 110 51.97 6.19 28.77
C MET A 110 51.64 5.38 30.03
N THR A 111 50.64 4.49 29.99
CA THR A 111 50.32 3.58 31.10
C THR A 111 51.37 2.48 31.30
N MET A 112 52.01 1.99 30.24
CA MET A 112 53.12 1.04 30.36
C MET A 112 54.40 1.67 30.95
N ILE A 113 54.65 2.95 30.66
CA ILE A 113 55.82 3.68 31.22
C ILE A 113 55.54 4.16 32.65
N PHE A 114 54.28 4.51 32.99
CA PHE A 114 53.88 4.97 34.32
C PHE A 114 52.60 4.28 34.83
N PRO A 115 52.70 3.04 35.34
CA PRO A 115 51.53 2.22 35.69
C PRO A 115 50.70 2.74 36.88
N ASN A 116 51.30 3.57 37.75
CA ASN A 116 50.63 4.10 38.95
C ASN A 116 50.08 5.54 38.79
N SER A 117 50.23 6.16 37.62
CA SER A 117 49.85 7.57 37.41
C SER A 117 48.42 7.78 36.91
N CYS A 118 47.72 6.73 36.48
CA CYS A 118 46.40 6.83 35.84
C CYS A 118 45.18 6.63 36.77
N ILE A 119 45.36 6.53 38.08
CA ILE A 119 44.24 6.27 39.01
C ILE A 119 43.37 7.53 39.27
N ASN A 120 43.74 8.71 38.77
CA ASN A 120 43.03 9.97 39.08
C ASN A 120 42.51 10.72 37.84
N LEU A 121 41.81 10.07 36.92
CA LEU A 121 41.17 10.79 35.81
C LEU A 121 39.70 10.42 35.56
N ASP A 122 38.96 10.02 36.60
CA ASP A 122 37.55 9.65 36.45
C ASP A 122 36.65 10.01 37.66
N LEU A 123 36.83 11.19 38.27
CA LEU A 123 35.82 11.72 39.21
C LEU A 123 35.74 13.26 39.23
N HIS A 124 35.10 13.84 38.21
CA HIS A 124 34.25 15.04 38.36
C HIS A 124 33.32 15.21 37.15
#